data_AF-A0A895XR21-F1
#
_entry.id   AF-A0A895XR21-F1
#
_cell.length_a   1.000
_cell.length_b   1.000
_cell.length_c   1.000
_cell.angle_alpha   90.00
_cell.angle_beta   90.00
_cell.angle_gamma   90.00
#
_symmetry.space_group_name_H-M   'P 1'
#
loop_
_entity.id
_entity.type
_entity.pdbx_description
1 polymer ?
#
loop_
_entity_poly.entity_id
_entity_poly.type
_entity_poly.pdbx_seq_one_letter_code
_entity_poly.pdbx_strand_id
1 'polypeptide(L)'
;MATGIGVDPSQLDAASDKVSAAAEAAQAAKDYALEADGDPWIWGLPGLVLAGPYFSAASIVHSIYAGIPDALSGAAERLHADAEAYRECEDENCAELDKACGELE
;
A
#
# COMPACT_ATOMS: atom_id res chain seq x y z
N MET A 1 0.07 -36.26 -5.01
CA MET A 1 -0.65 -35.02 -5.35
C MET A 1 -0.27 -33.99 -4.31
N ALA A 2 0.82 -33.26 -4.54
CA ALA A 2 1.18 -32.15 -3.66
C ALA A 2 0.15 -31.05 -3.91
N THR A 3 -0.73 -30.81 -2.95
CA THR A 3 -1.51 -29.57 -2.90
C THR A 3 -0.54 -28.45 -2.52
N GLY A 4 0.35 -28.10 -3.44
CA GLY A 4 1.09 -26.86 -3.35
C GLY A 4 0.06 -25.75 -3.39
N ILE A 5 0.07 -24.87 -2.41
CA ILE A 5 -0.66 -23.61 -2.46
C ILE A 5 0.02 -22.83 -3.59
N GLY A 6 -0.41 -23.06 -4.84
CA GLY A 6 0.04 -22.31 -6.00
C GLY A 6 -0.57 -20.93 -5.88
N VAL A 7 0.24 -19.95 -5.51
CA VAL A 7 -0.17 -18.56 -5.53
C VAL A 7 0.00 -18.06 -6.96
N ASP A 8 -1.08 -17.59 -7.55
CA ASP A 8 -1.10 -17.06 -8.92
C ASP A 8 -0.50 -15.63 -8.92
N PRO A 9 0.62 -15.40 -9.62
CA PRO A 9 1.25 -14.07 -9.69
C PRO A 9 0.31 -12.97 -10.17
N SER A 10 -0.64 -13.29 -11.05
CA SER A 10 -1.59 -12.30 -11.56
C SER A 10 -2.59 -11.84 -10.48
N GLN A 11 -2.91 -12.72 -9.52
CA GLN A 11 -3.76 -12.37 -8.38
C GLN A 11 -3.01 -11.53 -7.36
N LEU A 12 -1.69 -11.75 -7.21
CA LEU A 12 -0.83 -10.90 -6.38
C LEU A 12 -0.66 -9.50 -6.97
N ASP A 13 -0.46 -9.38 -8.29
CA ASP A 13 -0.44 -8.08 -8.98
C ASP A 13 -1.77 -7.35 -8.82
N ALA A 14 -2.90 -8.03 -9.06
CA ALA A 14 -4.22 -7.43 -8.89
C ALA A 14 -4.52 -7.03 -7.43
N ALA A 15 -3.93 -7.72 -6.45
CA ALA A 15 -4.02 -7.34 -5.04
C ALA A 15 -3.11 -6.13 -4.75
N SER A 16 -1.89 -6.12 -5.28
CA SER A 16 -0.95 -4.99 -5.18
C SER A 16 -1.58 -3.72 -5.74
N ASP A 17 -2.16 -3.76 -6.94
CA ASP A 17 -2.82 -2.61 -7.57
C ASP A 17 -3.96 -2.04 -6.69
N LYS A 18 -4.78 -2.91 -6.10
CA LYS A 18 -5.87 -2.49 -5.20
C LYS A 18 -5.34 -1.83 -3.93
N VAL A 19 -4.26 -2.37 -3.36
CA VAL A 19 -3.63 -1.82 -2.16
C VAL A 19 -2.95 -0.48 -2.48
N SER A 20 -2.29 -0.36 -3.63
CA SER A 20 -1.73 0.90 -4.13
C SER A 20 -2.80 1.96 -4.31
N ALA A 21 -3.93 1.63 -4.95
CA ALA A 21 -5.04 2.57 -5.09
C ALA A 21 -5.62 3.01 -3.72
N ALA A 22 -5.65 2.09 -2.73
CA ALA A 22 -6.05 2.44 -1.37
C ALA A 22 -5.02 3.35 -0.68
N ALA A 23 -3.72 3.17 -0.92
CA ALA A 23 -2.66 4.04 -0.43
C ALA A 23 -2.81 5.47 -0.98
N GLU A 24 -3.08 5.60 -2.28
CA GLU A 24 -3.35 6.89 -2.92
C GLU A 24 -4.59 7.59 -2.34
N ALA A 25 -5.69 6.85 -2.15
CA ALA A 25 -6.90 7.39 -1.54
C ALA A 25 -6.66 7.83 -0.09
N ALA A 26 -5.89 7.07 0.68
CA ALA A 26 -5.52 7.42 2.05
C ALA A 26 -4.62 8.67 2.09
N GLN A 27 -3.69 8.80 1.14
CA GLN A 27 -2.84 9.97 0.99
C GLN A 27 -3.67 11.22 0.65
N ALA A 28 -4.62 11.10 -0.29
CA ALA A 28 -5.53 12.19 -0.63
C ALA A 28 -6.39 12.62 0.57
N ALA A 29 -6.88 11.67 1.38
CA ALA A 29 -7.64 11.98 2.59
C ALA A 29 -6.79 12.70 3.65
N LYS A 30 -5.52 12.29 3.81
CA LYS A 30 -4.54 12.95 4.69
C LYS A 30 -4.28 14.39 4.24
N ASP A 31 -4.04 14.60 2.95
CA ASP A 31 -3.76 15.92 2.41
C ASP A 31 -4.98 16.85 2.52
N TYR A 32 -6.18 16.33 2.27
CA TYR A 32 -7.43 17.06 2.48
C TYR A 32 -7.64 17.45 3.95
N ALA A 33 -7.33 16.56 4.89
CA ALA A 33 -7.45 16.87 6.32
C ALA A 33 -6.49 18.00 6.73
N LEU A 34 -5.25 17.98 6.24
CA LEU A 34 -4.27 19.03 6.47
C LEU A 34 -4.67 20.37 5.84
N GLU A 35 -5.29 20.34 4.66
CA GLU A 35 -5.81 21.54 4.01
C GLU A 35 -7.03 22.11 4.76
N ALA A 36 -7.93 21.25 5.24
CA ALA A 36 -9.14 21.64 5.96
C ALA A 36 -8.87 22.28 7.32
N ASP A 37 -7.75 21.96 7.96
CA ASP A 37 -7.35 22.49 9.26
C ASP A 37 -7.25 24.03 9.29
N GLY A 38 -6.92 24.65 8.16
CA GLY A 38 -6.95 26.10 7.96
C GLY A 38 -6.08 26.91 8.93
N ASP A 39 -6.03 28.23 8.74
CA ASP A 39 -5.41 29.12 9.72
C ASP A 39 -6.46 29.49 10.79
N PRO A 40 -6.20 29.30 12.10
CA PRO A 40 -7.13 29.71 13.15
C PRO A 40 -7.49 31.21 13.11
N TRP A 41 -6.67 32.07 12.50
CA TRP A 41 -6.99 33.46 12.24
C TRP A 41 -8.18 33.64 11.28
N ILE A 42 -8.44 32.67 10.39
CA ILE A 42 -9.61 32.66 9.47
C ILE A 42 -10.92 32.53 10.26
N TRP A 43 -10.90 31.93 11.45
CA TRP A 43 -12.08 31.75 12.30
C TRP A 43 -12.37 32.95 13.21
N GLY A 44 -11.57 34.02 13.12
CA GLY A 44 -11.73 35.24 13.91
C GLY A 44 -11.52 35.03 15.42
N LEU A 45 -12.10 35.92 16.24
CA LEU A 45 -11.98 35.86 17.70
C LEU A 45 -12.39 34.51 18.33
N PRO A 46 -13.47 33.85 17.89
CA PRO A 46 -13.81 32.49 18.34
C PRO A 46 -12.73 31.46 18.00
N GLY A 47 -12.05 31.64 16.86
CA GLY A 47 -10.92 30.84 16.42
C GLY A 47 -9.78 30.80 17.43
N LEU A 48 -9.40 31.94 18.00
CA LEU A 48 -8.33 32.04 18.99
C LEU A 48 -8.58 31.21 20.25
N VAL A 49 -9.84 31.11 20.70
CA VAL A 49 -10.20 30.35 21.90
C VAL A 49 -10.34 28.85 21.59
N LEU A 50 -10.82 28.51 20.40
CA LEU A 50 -11.08 27.13 19.99
C LEU A 50 -9.89 26.45 19.30
N ALA A 51 -8.89 27.21 18.83
CA ALA A 51 -7.72 26.68 18.11
C ALA A 51 -6.94 25.65 18.93
N GLY A 52 -6.63 25.94 20.19
CA GLY A 52 -5.89 25.02 21.06
C GLY A 52 -6.51 23.62 21.16
N PRO A 53 -7.77 23.49 21.59
CA PRO A 53 -8.43 22.18 21.64
C PRO A 53 -8.66 21.57 20.26
N TYR A 54 -8.96 22.38 19.22
CA TYR A 54 -9.10 21.89 17.84
C TYR A 54 -7.81 21.23 17.35
N PHE A 55 -6.69 21.95 17.34
CA PHE A 55 -5.42 21.44 16.80
C PHE A 55 -4.86 20.29 17.65
N SER A 56 -5.18 20.24 18.94
CA SER A 56 -4.87 19.07 19.77
C SER A 56 -5.62 17.83 19.29
N ALA A 57 -6.92 17.94 18.99
CA ALA A 57 -7.69 16.84 18.42
C ALA A 57 -7.27 16.50 16.98
N ALA A 58 -7.04 17.51 16.13
CA ALA A 58 -6.60 17.33 14.76
C ALA A 58 -5.24 16.61 14.69
N SER A 59 -4.32 16.91 15.62
CA SER A 59 -3.02 16.23 15.68
C SER A 59 -3.14 14.70 15.87
N ILE A 60 -4.14 14.23 16.63
CA ILE A 60 -4.42 12.80 16.80
C ILE A 60 -4.86 12.19 15.46
N VAL A 61 -5.77 12.87 14.76
CA VAL A 61 -6.28 12.45 13.45
C VAL A 61 -5.14 12.42 12.42
N HIS A 62 -4.31 13.45 12.36
CA HIS A 62 -3.12 13.49 11.51
C HIS A 62 -2.13 12.39 11.84
N SER A 63 -1.91 12.07 13.11
CA SER A 63 -1.04 10.97 13.51
C SER A 63 -1.57 9.61 13.05
N ILE A 64 -2.90 9.41 13.06
CA ILE A 64 -3.53 8.19 12.54
C ILE A 64 -3.32 8.11 11.02
N TYR A 65 -3.54 9.19 10.30
CA TYR A 65 -3.38 9.22 8.85
C TYR A 65 -1.91 9.22 8.39
N ALA A 66 -0.96 9.63 9.22
CA ALA A 66 0.44 9.73 8.82
C ALA A 66 1.05 8.38 8.40
N GLY A 67 0.69 7.28 9.08
CA GLY A 67 1.28 5.96 8.85
C GLY A 67 0.49 5.04 7.91
N ILE A 68 -0.75 5.39 7.56
CA ILE A 68 -1.62 4.52 6.74
C ILE A 68 -1.13 4.45 5.29
N PRO A 69 -0.83 5.57 4.59
CA PRO A 69 -0.35 5.52 3.21
C PRO A 69 0.96 4.72 3.10
N ASP A 70 1.93 4.99 3.97
CA ASP A 70 3.23 4.30 3.95
C ASP A 70 3.09 2.79 4.19
N ALA A 71 2.22 2.39 5.12
CA ALA A 71 1.95 0.98 5.40
C ALA A 71 1.27 0.27 4.22
N LEU A 72 0.34 0.94 3.53
CA LEU A 72 -0.33 0.39 2.35
C LEU A 72 0.63 0.30 1.17
N SER A 73 1.41 1.34 0.88
CA SER A 73 2.43 1.32 -0.17
C SER A 73 3.44 0.19 0.07
N GLY A 74 3.95 0.05 1.30
CA GLY A 74 4.86 -1.04 1.63
C GLY A 74 4.23 -2.44 1.52
N ALA A 75 2.92 -2.57 1.78
CA ALA A 75 2.21 -3.82 1.55
C ALA A 75 2.04 -4.13 0.05
N ALA A 76 1.73 -3.12 -0.77
CA ALA A 76 1.62 -3.26 -2.21
C ALA A 76 2.96 -3.65 -2.86
N GLU A 77 4.05 -3.00 -2.46
CA GLU A 77 5.41 -3.32 -2.90
C GLU A 77 5.77 -4.78 -2.60
N ARG A 78 5.45 -5.27 -1.41
CA ARG A 78 5.69 -6.67 -1.03
C ARG A 78 4.89 -7.65 -1.88
N LEU A 79 3.62 -7.36 -2.15
CA LEU A 79 2.79 -8.20 -3.01
C LEU A 79 3.34 -8.28 -4.43
N HIS A 80 3.83 -7.15 -4.96
CA HIS A 80 4.42 -7.11 -6.29
C HIS A 80 5.75 -7.87 -6.35
N ALA A 81 6.62 -7.69 -5.34
CA ALA A 81 7.86 -8.43 -5.22
C ALA A 81 7.62 -9.95 -5.09
N ASP A 82 6.61 -10.36 -4.33
CA ASP A 82 6.22 -11.77 -4.23
C ASP A 82 5.75 -12.31 -5.60
N ALA A 83 4.98 -11.52 -6.37
CA ALA A 83 4.53 -11.89 -7.71
C ALA A 83 5.69 -12.04 -8.72
N GLU A 84 6.72 -11.22 -8.62
CA GLU A 84 7.94 -11.32 -9.41
C GLU A 84 8.73 -12.59 -9.04
N ALA A 85 8.93 -12.84 -7.75
CA ALA A 85 9.64 -14.03 -7.26
C ALA A 85 8.97 -15.34 -7.68
N TYR A 86 7.63 -15.40 -7.70
CA TYR A 86 6.92 -16.58 -8.20
C TYR A 86 7.13 -16.81 -9.70
N ARG A 87 7.14 -15.74 -10.50
CA ARG A 87 7.41 -15.83 -11.95
C ARG A 87 8.82 -16.28 -12.25
N GLU A 88 9.81 -15.71 -11.56
CA GLU A 88 11.21 -16.15 -11.68
C GLU A 88 11.37 -17.64 -11.35
N CYS A 89 10.72 -18.10 -10.27
CA CYS A 89 10.76 -19.51 -9.90
C CYS A 89 10.07 -20.42 -10.93
N GLU A 90 8.96 -19.97 -11.55
CA GLU A 90 8.30 -20.70 -12.64
C GLU A 90 9.21 -20.80 -13.88
N ASP A 91 9.85 -19.69 -14.27
CA ASP A 91 10.78 -19.64 -15.41
C ASP A 91 12.01 -20.55 -15.20
N GLU A 92 12.59 -20.54 -14.00
CA GLU A 92 13.69 -21.43 -13.63
C GLU A 92 13.28 -22.90 -13.70
N ASN A 93 12.12 -23.26 -13.14
CA ASN A 93 11.60 -24.61 -13.19
C ASN A 93 11.33 -25.08 -14.63
N CYS A 94 10.79 -24.20 -15.49
CA CYS A 94 10.60 -24.48 -16.90
C CYS A 94 11.94 -24.74 -17.62
N ALA A 95 12.96 -23.92 -17.36
CA ALA A 95 14.29 -24.10 -17.96
C ALA A 95 14.96 -25.41 -17.52
N GLU A 96 14.81 -25.80 -16.24
CA GLU A 96 15.31 -27.09 -15.75
C GLU A 96 14.60 -28.29 -16.39
N LEU A 97 13.27 -28.18 -16.57
CA LEU A 97 12.47 -29.22 -17.24
C LEU A 97 12.86 -29.38 -18.71
N ASP A 98 13.04 -28.28 -19.45
CA ASP A 98 13.49 -28.31 -20.85
C ASP A 98 14.86 -28.98 -20.99
N LYS A 99 15.79 -28.66 -20.07
CA LYS A 99 17.10 -29.31 -20.04
C LYS A 99 16.99 -30.81 -19.77
N ALA A 100 16.19 -31.21 -18.78
CA ALA A 100 16.00 -32.62 -18.44
C ALA A 100 15.34 -33.40 -19.59
N CYS A 101 14.39 -32.79 -20.31
CA CYS A 101 13.80 -33.39 -21.51
C CYS A 101 14.82 -33.54 -22.65
N GLY A 102 15.67 -32.54 -22.87
CA GLY A 102 16.73 -32.61 -23.88
C GLY A 102 17.84 -33.64 -23.57
N GLU A 103 18.04 -34.01 -22.30
CA GLU A 103 18.97 -35.08 -21.89
C GLU A 103 18.38 -36.49 -22.06
N LEU A 104 17.07 -36.61 -22.27
CA LEU A 104 16.36 -37.88 -22.44
C LEU A 104 16.12 -38.29 -23.91
N GLU A 105 16.32 -37.37 -24.86
CA GLU A 105 16.33 -37.64 -26.32
C GLU A 105 17.73 -38.03 -26.82
#